data_AF-A0A4Q3EEK2-F1
#
_entry.id   AF-A0A4Q3EEK2-F1
#
_cell.length_a   1.000
_cell.length_b   1.000
_cell.length_c   1.000
_cell.angle_alpha   90.00
_cell.angle_beta   90.00
_cell.angle_gamma   90.00
#
_symmetry.space_group_name_H-M   'P 1'
#
loop_
_entity.id
_entity.type
_entity.pdbx_description
1 polymer ?
#
loop_
_entity_poly.entity_id
_entity_poly.type
_entity_poly.pdbx_seq_one_letter_code
_entity_poly.pdbx_strand_id
1 'polypeptide(L)'
;MKKLNELQDIIIDGISQLSYPARPAELYQPISYILSIGGKRLRPALVLMACDMFGGDVNAAVKPALAIEVFHNFTLMHDDIMDNAPLRRGKVTVHEKWNSNIAILSGDVMMVEANKLIMQVDDRILRTVMTIFNETAQGVCEGQQFDMNFEQDNQVSIDGYLGMIRLKTAVLLGGALKIGALIGGADAANAENLYQFGVNLGIAFQLQDDILDVYGDPEKFGKQVGGDIISNKKTFLLIKATELAKEQESTDLAQWVATKDFNTTEKVKAVAMQAVVVPEAEYAAMGAKLTYVGKEKVNNVDAHKIDVAIGTVKMTEFYDAATGLKLRQAITAETPMGAQTITTDYADYKDINGVKFAHKLTQDLGMMQLALTSTKIEANTNLSDALFEIK
;
A
#
# COMPACT_ATOMS: atom_id res chain seq x y z
N MET A 1 11.97 17.80 21.54
CA MET A 1 12.33 17.04 20.32
C MET A 1 12.48 18.01 19.16
N LYS A 2 13.53 17.90 18.36
CA LYS A 2 13.74 18.69 17.13
C LYS A 2 12.60 18.43 16.14
N LYS A 3 12.30 19.41 15.28
CA LYS A 3 11.28 19.27 14.23
C LYS A 3 11.80 18.33 13.14
N LEU A 4 10.87 17.64 12.46
CA LEU A 4 11.23 16.70 11.39
C LEU A 4 12.11 17.33 10.31
N ASN A 5 11.80 18.56 9.87
CA ASN A 5 12.59 19.26 8.86
C ASN A 5 14.04 19.52 9.33
N GLU A 6 14.24 19.88 10.61
CA GLU A 6 15.59 20.08 11.17
C GLU A 6 16.39 18.76 11.16
N LEU A 7 15.74 17.64 11.46
CA LEU A 7 16.36 16.32 11.40
C LEU A 7 16.68 15.91 9.95
N GLN A 8 15.79 16.23 9.00
CA GLN A 8 16.03 15.97 7.57
C GLN A 8 17.20 16.79 7.03
N ASP A 9 17.34 18.05 7.45
CA ASP A 9 18.46 18.91 7.07
C ASP A 9 19.80 18.32 7.55
N ILE A 10 19.87 17.83 8.78
CA ILE A 10 21.06 17.11 9.30
C ILE A 10 21.41 15.91 8.43
N ILE A 11 20.41 15.15 7.96
CA ILE A 11 20.64 14.00 7.08
C ILE A 11 21.11 14.45 5.69
N ILE A 12 20.52 15.50 5.12
CA ILE A 12 20.91 16.03 3.80
C ILE A 12 22.36 16.50 3.84
N ASP A 13 22.74 17.25 4.88
CA ASP A 13 24.11 17.68 5.10
C ASP A 13 25.04 16.47 5.28
N GLY A 14 24.63 15.48 6.08
CA GLY A 14 25.37 14.24 6.28
C GLY A 14 25.62 13.46 4.98
N ILE A 15 24.62 13.36 4.09
CA ILE A 15 24.73 12.72 2.77
C ILE A 15 25.72 13.50 1.90
N SER A 16 25.68 14.83 1.91
CA SER A 16 26.59 15.67 1.11
C SER A 16 28.07 15.50 1.50
N GLN A 17 28.33 15.06 2.73
CA GLN A 17 29.66 14.80 3.27
C GLN A 17 30.13 13.35 3.06
N LEU A 18 29.28 12.45 2.55
CA LEU A 18 29.71 11.11 2.17
C LEU A 18 30.65 11.21 0.96
N SER A 19 31.85 10.67 1.12
CA SER A 19 32.87 10.65 0.07
C SER A 19 33.25 9.21 -0.25
N TYR A 20 33.26 8.90 -1.54
CA TYR A 20 33.67 7.60 -2.06
C TYR A 20 34.98 7.72 -2.85
N PRO A 21 35.77 6.64 -2.97
CA PRO A 21 36.98 6.64 -3.80
C PRO A 21 36.71 7.04 -5.25
N ALA A 22 37.69 7.70 -5.88
CA ALA A 22 37.56 8.14 -7.27
C ALA A 22 37.71 7.00 -8.30
N ARG A 23 38.25 5.84 -7.90
CA ARG A 23 38.50 4.69 -8.79
C ARG A 23 38.20 3.35 -8.10
N PRO A 24 37.67 2.35 -8.83
CA PRO A 24 37.09 2.48 -10.18
C PRO A 24 35.84 3.38 -10.19
N ALA A 25 35.76 4.32 -11.13
CA ALA A 25 34.77 5.40 -11.08
C ALA A 25 33.34 4.87 -11.27
N GLU A 26 33.21 3.89 -12.17
CA GLU A 26 31.99 3.15 -12.47
C GLU A 26 31.37 2.44 -11.27
N LEU A 27 32.14 2.15 -10.22
CA LEU A 27 31.64 1.52 -8.99
C LEU A 27 31.06 2.52 -7.99
N TYR A 28 31.62 3.74 -7.93
CA TYR A 28 31.28 4.73 -6.90
C TYR A 28 30.39 5.88 -7.42
N GLN A 29 30.50 6.25 -8.69
CA GLN A 29 29.63 7.26 -9.29
C GLN A 29 28.13 6.89 -9.21
N PRO A 30 27.71 5.62 -9.40
CA PRO A 30 26.33 5.23 -9.21
C PRO A 30 25.80 5.47 -7.79
N ILE A 31 26.63 5.25 -6.77
CA ILE A 31 26.28 5.45 -5.36
C ILE A 31 25.98 6.93 -5.10
N SER A 32 26.90 7.81 -5.51
CA SER A 32 26.69 9.26 -5.42
C SER A 32 25.46 9.70 -6.21
N TYR A 33 25.24 9.10 -7.38
CA TYR A 33 24.09 9.40 -8.23
C TYR A 33 22.78 9.05 -7.54
N ILE A 34 22.57 7.81 -7.09
CA ILE A 34 21.29 7.41 -6.48
C ILE A 34 20.99 8.19 -5.20
N LEU A 35 22.01 8.45 -4.37
CA LEU A 35 21.86 9.27 -3.17
C LEU A 35 21.47 10.73 -3.49
N SER A 36 21.87 11.26 -4.66
CA SER A 36 21.56 12.63 -5.08
C SER A 36 20.12 12.83 -5.60
N ILE A 37 19.38 11.75 -5.91
CA ILE A 37 18.02 11.82 -6.53
C ILE A 37 16.93 12.16 -5.47
N GLY A 38 17.26 12.98 -4.48
CA GLY A 38 16.35 13.50 -3.47
C GLY A 38 15.69 12.42 -2.62
N GLY A 39 14.45 12.66 -2.18
CA GLY A 39 13.68 11.75 -1.32
C GLY A 39 13.31 12.40 0.03
N LYS A 40 12.26 11.88 0.68
CA LYS A 40 11.75 12.44 1.95
C LYS A 40 12.66 12.18 3.15
N ARG A 41 13.67 11.30 3.02
CA ARG A 41 14.61 10.93 4.09
C ARG A 41 13.94 10.57 5.43
N LEU A 42 12.77 9.92 5.36
CA LEU A 42 11.97 9.62 6.54
C LEU A 42 12.68 8.60 7.45
N ARG A 43 13.15 7.49 6.87
CA ARG A 43 13.83 6.40 7.60
C ARG A 43 15.04 6.87 8.44
N PRO A 44 16.02 7.62 7.89
CA PRO A 44 17.12 8.15 8.69
C PRO A 44 16.67 9.20 9.70
N ALA A 45 15.66 10.02 9.39
CA ALA A 45 15.10 10.98 10.34
C ALA A 45 14.46 10.29 11.55
N LEU A 46 13.87 9.10 11.38
CA LEU A 46 13.33 8.29 12.49
C LEU A 46 14.43 7.85 13.47
N VAL A 47 15.64 7.53 12.98
CA VAL A 47 16.78 7.22 13.87
C VAL A 47 17.12 8.43 14.75
N LEU A 48 17.24 9.61 14.14
CA LEU A 48 17.57 10.84 14.87
C LEU A 48 16.45 11.24 15.84
N MET A 49 15.21 11.09 15.41
CA MET A 49 14.02 11.40 16.20
C MET A 49 13.94 10.52 17.45
N ALA A 50 14.16 9.21 17.30
CA ALA A 50 14.18 8.29 18.44
C ALA A 50 15.33 8.59 19.41
N CYS A 51 16.53 8.91 18.91
CA CYS A 51 17.65 9.31 19.76
C CYS A 51 17.32 10.57 20.59
N ASP A 52 16.80 11.61 19.93
CA ASP A 52 16.42 12.89 20.56
C ASP A 52 15.26 12.71 21.56
N MET A 53 14.33 11.79 21.29
CA MET A 53 13.20 11.46 22.17
C MET A 53 13.65 10.90 23.53
N PHE A 54 14.71 10.11 23.56
CA PHE A 54 15.27 9.55 24.80
C PHE A 54 16.37 10.44 25.42
N GLY A 55 16.60 11.63 24.86
CA GLY A 55 17.56 12.61 25.40
C GLY A 55 19.00 12.37 25.00
N GLY A 56 19.28 11.53 24.01
CA GLY A 56 20.62 11.30 23.49
C GLY A 56 21.15 12.44 22.62
N ASP A 57 22.46 12.42 22.38
CA ASP A 57 23.10 13.32 21.42
C ASP A 57 22.77 12.88 19.99
N VAL A 58 21.98 13.70 19.29
CA VAL A 58 21.61 13.48 17.88
C VAL A 58 22.84 13.33 16.99
N ASN A 59 23.96 14.00 17.29
CA ASN A 59 25.19 13.87 16.48
C ASN A 59 25.74 12.44 16.50
N ALA A 60 25.65 11.75 17.65
CA ALA A 60 26.05 10.35 17.77
C ALA A 60 25.18 9.42 16.93
N ALA A 61 23.94 9.81 16.62
CA ALA A 61 23.02 9.06 15.77
C ALA A 61 23.15 9.36 14.26
N VAL A 62 23.93 10.37 13.85
CA VAL A 62 24.04 10.76 12.43
C VAL A 62 24.63 9.65 11.57
N LYS A 63 25.77 9.06 11.96
CA LYS A 63 26.39 7.98 11.16
C LYS A 63 25.48 6.75 11.05
N PRO A 64 24.85 6.24 12.12
CA PRO A 64 23.84 5.19 12.03
C PRO A 64 22.62 5.56 11.18
N ALA A 65 22.15 6.81 11.25
CA ALA A 65 21.06 7.28 10.41
C ALA A 65 21.45 7.26 8.92
N LEU A 66 22.63 7.75 8.58
CA LEU A 66 23.16 7.66 7.21
C LEU A 66 23.30 6.21 6.76
N ALA A 67 23.66 5.29 7.65
CA ALA A 67 23.70 3.88 7.31
C ALA A 67 22.33 3.32 6.88
N ILE A 68 21.25 3.69 7.60
CA ILE A 68 19.88 3.32 7.21
C ILE A 68 19.51 3.90 5.85
N GLU A 69 19.92 5.12 5.54
CA GLU A 69 19.65 5.73 4.23
C GLU A 69 20.48 5.08 3.11
N VAL A 70 21.76 4.80 3.34
CA VAL A 70 22.62 4.08 2.37
C VAL A 70 22.08 2.68 2.15
N PHE A 71 21.72 1.95 3.21
CA PHE A 71 21.07 0.63 3.10
C PHE A 71 19.76 0.72 2.31
N HIS A 72 18.90 1.69 2.61
CA HIS A 72 17.65 1.86 1.87
C HIS A 72 17.89 2.13 0.38
N ASN A 73 18.87 2.97 0.02
CA ASN A 73 19.17 3.22 -1.39
C ASN A 73 19.88 2.03 -2.06
N PHE A 74 20.61 1.20 -1.30
CA PHE A 74 21.07 -0.11 -1.77
C PHE A 74 19.89 -0.97 -2.22
N THR A 75 18.87 -1.13 -1.37
CA THR A 75 17.72 -1.96 -1.71
C THR A 75 16.99 -1.40 -2.93
N LEU A 76 16.83 -0.07 -3.04
CA LEU A 76 16.22 0.56 -4.21
C LEU A 76 17.00 0.33 -5.51
N MET A 77 18.34 0.37 -5.46
CA MET A 77 19.15 0.16 -6.65
C MET A 77 19.04 -1.28 -7.19
N HIS A 78 18.98 -2.26 -6.29
CA HIS A 78 18.79 -3.66 -6.66
C HIS A 78 17.32 -3.94 -7.07
N ASP A 79 16.35 -3.38 -6.36
CA ASP A 79 14.92 -3.44 -6.67
C ASP A 79 14.62 -2.88 -8.07
N ASP A 80 15.23 -1.74 -8.44
CA ASP A 80 15.08 -1.16 -9.77
C ASP A 80 15.51 -2.15 -10.88
N ILE A 81 16.52 -3.00 -10.65
CA ILE A 81 16.95 -4.03 -11.62
C ILE A 81 15.92 -5.16 -11.68
N MET A 82 15.48 -5.65 -10.53
CA MET A 82 14.52 -6.76 -10.43
C MET A 82 13.19 -6.39 -11.10
N ASP A 83 12.73 -5.16 -10.91
CA ASP A 83 11.48 -4.63 -11.45
C ASP A 83 11.62 -4.09 -12.90
N ASN A 84 12.83 -4.11 -13.49
CA ASN A 84 13.13 -3.48 -14.79
C ASN A 84 12.65 -2.02 -14.87
N ALA A 85 12.82 -1.26 -13.78
CA ALA A 85 12.28 0.09 -13.65
C ALA A 85 13.11 1.09 -14.47
N PRO A 86 12.53 1.81 -15.45
CA PRO A 86 13.30 2.73 -16.28
C PRO A 86 13.63 4.04 -15.56
N LEU A 87 12.77 4.46 -14.62
CA LEU A 87 12.86 5.75 -13.94
C LEU A 87 12.62 5.61 -12.43
N ARG A 88 13.36 6.38 -11.65
CA ARG A 88 13.14 6.62 -10.22
C ARG A 88 13.08 8.12 -9.94
N ARG A 89 11.94 8.58 -9.40
CA ARG A 89 11.68 10.00 -9.10
C ARG A 89 11.96 10.92 -10.30
N GLY A 90 11.55 10.47 -11.50
CA GLY A 90 11.75 11.19 -12.75
C GLY A 90 13.18 11.23 -13.29
N LYS A 91 14.11 10.43 -12.72
CA LYS A 91 15.49 10.28 -13.19
C LYS A 91 15.73 8.84 -13.66
N VAL A 92 16.60 8.66 -14.65
CA VAL A 92 16.99 7.33 -15.16
C VAL A 92 17.59 6.49 -14.04
N THR A 93 17.17 5.24 -13.91
CA THR A 93 17.70 4.30 -12.90
C THR A 93 19.17 3.94 -13.20
N VAL A 94 19.87 3.40 -12.20
CA VAL A 94 21.30 3.11 -12.32
C VAL A 94 21.59 2.09 -13.42
N HIS A 95 20.79 1.02 -13.50
CA HIS A 95 21.01 -0.04 -14.48
C HIS A 95 20.75 0.43 -15.91
N GLU A 96 19.78 1.32 -16.12
CA GLU A 96 19.55 1.96 -17.42
C GLU A 96 20.67 2.94 -17.80
N LYS A 97 21.18 3.70 -16.82
CA LYS A 97 22.21 4.72 -17.07
C LYS A 97 23.62 4.14 -17.28
N TRP A 98 23.93 3.01 -16.62
CA TRP A 98 25.22 2.33 -16.72
C TRP A 98 25.10 0.91 -17.29
N ASN A 99 24.64 -0.03 -16.47
CA ASN A 99 24.17 -1.39 -16.80
C ASN A 99 23.87 -2.14 -15.49
N SER A 100 23.22 -3.30 -15.59
CA SER A 100 22.85 -4.13 -14.44
C SER A 100 24.06 -4.62 -13.63
N ASN A 101 25.18 -4.99 -14.26
CA ASN A 101 26.37 -5.47 -13.54
C ASN A 101 26.99 -4.38 -12.65
N ILE A 102 27.06 -3.14 -13.15
CA ILE A 102 27.52 -1.98 -12.40
C ILE A 102 26.55 -1.69 -11.24
N ALA A 103 25.25 -1.74 -11.48
CA ALA A 103 24.24 -1.50 -10.46
C ALA A 103 24.31 -2.55 -9.34
N ILE A 104 24.49 -3.84 -9.68
CA ILE A 104 24.68 -4.93 -8.73
C ILE A 104 25.90 -4.65 -7.83
N LEU A 105 27.08 -4.48 -8.43
CA LEU A 105 28.33 -4.28 -7.68
C LEU A 105 28.32 -2.98 -6.85
N SER A 106 27.71 -1.91 -7.37
CA SER A 106 27.56 -0.66 -6.62
C SER A 106 26.67 -0.86 -5.40
N GLY A 107 25.61 -1.66 -5.51
CA GLY A 107 24.76 -2.02 -4.39
C GLY A 107 25.48 -2.86 -3.34
N ASP A 108 26.27 -3.84 -3.76
CA ASP A 108 27.08 -4.64 -2.84
C ASP A 108 28.01 -3.75 -2.01
N VAL A 109 28.64 -2.76 -2.64
CA VAL A 109 29.46 -1.75 -1.95
C VAL A 109 28.62 -0.89 -1.01
N MET A 110 27.41 -0.47 -1.40
CA MET A 110 26.54 0.31 -0.52
C MET A 110 26.17 -0.45 0.76
N MET A 111 25.95 -1.77 0.70
CA MET A 111 25.77 -2.58 1.90
C MET A 111 27.03 -2.57 2.78
N VAL A 112 28.22 -2.66 2.20
CA VAL A 112 29.50 -2.54 2.94
C VAL A 112 29.64 -1.16 3.60
N GLU A 113 29.31 -0.08 2.87
CA GLU A 113 29.37 1.29 3.40
C GLU A 113 28.34 1.54 4.52
N ALA A 114 27.13 0.97 4.41
CA ALA A 114 26.16 1.01 5.49
C ALA A 114 26.69 0.33 6.76
N ASN A 115 27.34 -0.83 6.64
CA ASN A 115 27.97 -1.51 7.78
C ASN A 115 29.08 -0.64 8.41
N LYS A 116 29.96 -0.02 7.61
CA LYS A 116 31.00 0.90 8.11
C LYS A 116 30.41 2.07 8.92
N LEU A 117 29.26 2.60 8.47
CA LEU A 117 28.55 3.69 9.13
C LEU A 117 27.85 3.23 10.43
N ILE A 118 27.23 2.05 10.44
CA ILE A 118 26.67 1.45 11.66
C ILE A 118 27.76 1.22 12.70
N MET A 119 28.96 0.78 12.29
CA MET A 119 30.08 0.53 13.20
C MET A 119 30.57 1.77 13.96
N GLN A 120 30.09 2.98 13.63
CA GLN A 120 30.42 4.22 14.35
C GLN A 120 29.56 4.46 15.60
N VAL A 121 28.64 3.56 15.95
CA VAL A 121 27.96 3.60 17.26
C VAL A 121 28.94 3.33 18.40
N ASP A 122 28.56 3.75 19.60
CA ASP A 122 29.32 3.47 20.82
C ASP A 122 29.54 1.96 21.03
N ASP A 123 30.80 1.58 21.33
CA ASP A 123 31.23 0.19 21.51
C ASP A 123 30.37 -0.60 22.51
N ARG A 124 29.79 0.08 23.52
CA ARG A 124 28.94 -0.56 24.55
C ARG A 124 27.66 -1.15 23.96
N ILE A 125 27.14 -0.56 22.88
CA ILE A 125 25.90 -1.00 22.21
C ILE A 125 26.14 -1.54 20.80
N LEU A 126 27.39 -1.48 20.30
CA LEU A 126 27.75 -1.85 18.93
C LEU A 126 27.25 -3.23 18.53
N ARG A 127 27.51 -4.26 19.35
CA ARG A 127 27.06 -5.62 19.05
C ARG A 127 25.53 -5.68 18.90
N THR A 128 24.79 -5.06 19.81
CA THR A 128 23.33 -5.06 19.79
C THR A 128 22.78 -4.33 18.58
N VAL A 129 23.29 -3.13 18.29
CA VAL A 129 22.86 -2.34 17.12
C VAL A 129 23.19 -3.06 15.82
N MET A 130 24.38 -3.67 15.72
CA MET A 130 24.80 -4.42 14.55
C MET A 130 23.90 -5.65 14.30
N THR A 131 23.53 -6.38 15.36
CA THR A 131 22.57 -7.48 15.28
C THR A 131 21.23 -6.99 14.74
N ILE A 132 20.67 -5.91 15.31
CA ILE A 132 19.39 -5.35 14.88
C ILE A 132 19.44 -4.92 13.41
N PHE A 133 20.52 -4.24 13.00
CA PHE A 133 20.69 -3.78 11.62
C PHE A 133 20.75 -4.96 10.65
N ASN A 134 21.53 -6.00 10.97
CA ASN A 134 21.67 -7.17 10.10
C ASN A 134 20.39 -8.02 10.03
N GLU A 135 19.69 -8.22 11.14
CA GLU A 135 18.39 -8.91 11.17
C GLU A 135 17.35 -8.12 10.36
N THR A 136 17.35 -6.79 10.48
CA THR A 136 16.49 -5.91 9.67
C THR A 136 16.83 -6.02 8.19
N ALA A 137 18.11 -6.00 7.84
CA ALA A 137 18.58 -6.09 6.46
C ALA A 137 18.22 -7.45 5.83
N GLN A 138 18.42 -8.54 6.57
CA GLN A 138 18.00 -9.88 6.17
C GLN A 138 16.49 -9.93 5.95
N GLY A 139 15.70 -9.41 6.90
CA GLY A 139 14.25 -9.35 6.78
C GLY A 139 13.78 -8.59 5.54
N VAL A 140 14.42 -7.47 5.19
CA VAL A 140 14.10 -6.74 3.95
C VAL A 140 14.38 -7.58 2.70
N CYS A 141 15.50 -8.30 2.66
CA CYS A 141 15.81 -9.23 1.56
C CYS A 141 14.80 -10.39 1.48
N GLU A 142 14.40 -10.96 2.61
CA GLU A 142 13.35 -11.99 2.67
C GLU A 142 12.02 -11.46 2.14
N GLY A 143 11.64 -10.25 2.55
CA GLY A 143 10.45 -9.55 2.04
C GLY A 143 10.49 -9.34 0.52
N GLN A 144 11.64 -8.94 -0.02
CA GLN A 144 11.81 -8.81 -1.48
C GLN A 144 11.63 -10.16 -2.19
N GLN A 145 12.22 -11.22 -1.65
CA GLN A 145 12.08 -12.55 -2.25
C GLN A 145 10.63 -13.05 -2.19
N PHE A 146 9.90 -12.78 -1.11
CA PHE A 146 8.47 -13.11 -1.03
C PHE A 146 7.66 -12.34 -2.09
N ASP A 147 7.94 -11.04 -2.29
CA ASP A 147 7.26 -10.24 -3.33
C ASP A 147 7.48 -10.86 -4.73
N MET A 148 8.72 -11.23 -5.06
CA MET A 148 9.03 -11.90 -6.32
C MET A 148 8.35 -13.28 -6.47
N ASN A 149 8.30 -14.06 -5.38
CA ASN A 149 7.62 -15.36 -5.40
C ASN A 149 6.11 -15.18 -5.65
N PHE A 150 5.51 -14.15 -5.06
CA PHE A 150 4.09 -13.83 -5.21
C PHE A 150 3.71 -13.42 -6.63
N GLU A 151 4.65 -12.96 -7.46
CA GLU A 151 4.38 -12.74 -8.89
C GLU A 151 3.97 -14.03 -9.60
N GLN A 152 4.60 -15.16 -9.26
CA GLN A 152 4.36 -16.47 -9.87
C GLN A 152 3.29 -17.30 -9.13
N ASP A 153 3.01 -16.95 -7.87
CA ASP A 153 1.98 -17.64 -7.09
C ASP A 153 0.59 -17.14 -7.45
N ASN A 154 -0.35 -18.03 -7.76
CA ASN A 154 -1.73 -17.69 -8.07
C ASN A 154 -2.60 -17.51 -6.82
N GLN A 155 -2.12 -17.92 -5.63
CA GLN A 155 -2.89 -17.89 -4.39
C GLN A 155 -2.07 -17.26 -3.26
N VAL A 156 -2.09 -15.94 -3.19
CA VAL A 156 -1.50 -15.19 -2.08
C VAL A 156 -2.59 -14.86 -1.07
N SER A 157 -2.43 -15.28 0.18
CA SER A 157 -3.33 -14.92 1.27
C SER A 157 -3.03 -13.51 1.79
N ILE A 158 -4.02 -12.88 2.43
CA ILE A 158 -3.83 -11.58 3.10
C ILE A 158 -2.72 -11.67 4.17
N ASP A 159 -2.65 -12.74 4.94
CA ASP A 159 -1.60 -12.92 5.95
C ASP A 159 -0.21 -13.04 5.30
N GLY A 160 -0.11 -13.77 4.19
CA GLY A 160 1.12 -13.86 3.40
C GLY A 160 1.56 -12.49 2.88
N TYR A 161 0.61 -11.72 2.36
CA TYR A 161 0.84 -10.35 1.91
C TYR A 161 1.30 -9.43 3.04
N LEU A 162 0.59 -9.42 4.18
CA LEU A 162 0.94 -8.62 5.35
C LEU A 162 2.33 -8.98 5.89
N GLY A 163 2.66 -10.28 5.92
CA GLY A 163 4.00 -10.76 6.27
C GLY A 163 5.08 -10.24 5.33
N MET A 164 4.82 -10.26 4.02
CA MET A 164 5.73 -9.73 3.00
C MET A 164 5.94 -8.22 3.18
N ILE A 165 4.89 -7.40 3.24
CA ILE A 165 5.06 -5.94 3.37
C ILE A 165 5.66 -5.53 4.71
N ARG A 166 5.39 -6.31 5.77
CA ARG A 166 6.05 -6.15 7.07
C ARG A 166 7.56 -6.26 6.88
N LEU A 167 8.03 -7.32 6.23
CA LEU A 167 9.45 -7.58 5.99
C LEU A 167 10.06 -6.60 4.98
N LYS A 168 9.44 -6.41 3.81
CA LYS A 168 9.97 -5.58 2.71
C LYS A 168 10.04 -4.09 3.08
N THR A 169 9.04 -3.59 3.82
CA THR A 169 8.90 -2.14 4.08
C THR A 169 9.02 -1.80 5.57
N ALA A 170 8.32 -2.51 6.44
CA ALA A 170 8.04 -2.03 7.79
C ALA A 170 9.16 -2.27 8.80
N VAL A 171 9.84 -3.42 8.75
CA VAL A 171 10.93 -3.75 9.69
C VAL A 171 12.07 -2.75 9.62
N LEU A 172 12.30 -2.09 8.48
CA LEU A 172 13.31 -1.03 8.37
C LEU A 172 12.94 0.23 9.14
N LEU A 173 11.65 0.59 9.20
CA LEU A 173 11.18 1.71 10.03
C LEU A 173 11.29 1.37 11.51
N GLY A 174 10.86 0.17 11.90
CA GLY A 174 11.02 -0.35 13.26
C GLY A 174 12.48 -0.41 13.69
N GLY A 175 13.35 -0.97 12.86
CA GLY A 175 14.78 -1.08 13.09
C GLY A 175 15.45 0.29 13.24
N ALA A 176 15.12 1.25 12.38
CA ALA A 176 15.61 2.62 12.48
C ALA A 176 15.26 3.27 13.82
N LEU A 177 14.00 3.16 14.23
CA LEU A 177 13.53 3.67 15.52
C LEU A 177 14.19 2.96 16.71
N LYS A 178 14.31 1.63 16.67
CA LYS A 178 14.94 0.83 17.72
C LYS A 178 16.42 1.21 17.90
N ILE A 179 17.16 1.33 16.80
CA ILE A 179 18.56 1.74 16.80
C ILE A 179 18.70 3.15 17.38
N GLY A 180 17.88 4.09 16.93
CA GLY A 180 17.87 5.46 17.44
C GLY A 180 17.57 5.52 18.94
N ALA A 181 16.59 4.74 19.41
CA ALA A 181 16.24 4.66 20.83
C ALA A 181 17.39 4.16 21.70
N LEU A 182 18.10 3.11 21.27
CA LEU A 182 19.25 2.56 21.99
C LEU A 182 20.42 3.55 22.04
N ILE A 183 20.70 4.27 20.94
CA ILE A 183 21.69 5.36 20.92
C ILE A 183 21.26 6.48 21.88
N GLY A 184 19.96 6.75 21.96
CA GLY A 184 19.35 7.69 22.88
C GLY A 184 19.41 7.31 24.35
N GLY A 185 19.82 6.07 24.69
CA GLY A 185 19.88 5.58 26.07
C GLY A 185 18.58 4.95 26.58
N ALA A 186 17.65 4.60 25.69
CA ALA A 186 16.46 3.84 26.05
C ALA A 186 16.83 2.45 26.63
N ASP A 187 16.03 1.97 27.58
CA ASP A 187 16.07 0.56 27.96
C ASP A 187 15.52 -0.35 26.84
N ALA A 188 15.74 -1.65 26.99
CA ALA A 188 15.35 -2.64 25.98
C ALA A 188 13.84 -2.72 25.75
N ALA A 189 13.02 -2.49 26.79
CA ALA A 189 11.56 -2.56 26.67
C ALA A 189 11.02 -1.36 25.88
N ASN A 190 11.52 -0.17 26.16
CA ASN A 190 11.17 1.04 25.43
C ASN A 190 11.67 1.00 23.97
N ALA A 191 12.87 0.48 23.73
CA ALA A 191 13.37 0.28 22.37
C ALA A 191 12.52 -0.72 21.58
N GLU A 192 12.04 -1.80 22.21
CA GLU A 192 11.14 -2.77 21.58
C GLU A 192 9.75 -2.20 21.31
N ASN A 193 9.18 -1.44 22.24
CA ASN A 193 7.89 -0.76 22.01
C ASN A 193 7.96 0.18 20.80
N LEU A 194 9.08 0.90 20.64
CA LEU A 194 9.27 1.79 19.49
C LEU A 194 9.51 1.04 18.19
N TYR A 195 10.14 -0.14 18.24
CA TYR A 195 10.23 -1.05 17.10
C TYR A 195 8.84 -1.46 16.61
N GLN A 196 7.97 -1.93 17.52
CA GLN A 196 6.60 -2.36 17.18
C GLN A 196 5.77 -1.19 16.63
N PHE A 197 5.90 -0.01 17.21
CA PHE A 197 5.30 1.21 16.66
C PHE A 197 5.76 1.47 15.21
N GLY A 198 7.07 1.38 14.95
CA GLY A 198 7.62 1.55 13.61
C GLY A 198 7.15 0.52 12.60
N VAL A 199 7.02 -0.74 13.02
CA VAL A 199 6.47 -1.82 12.18
C VAL A 199 5.01 -1.55 11.83
N ASN A 200 4.17 -1.20 12.81
CA ASN A 200 2.77 -0.90 12.56
C ASN A 200 2.60 0.32 11.64
N LEU A 201 3.40 1.37 11.85
CA LEU A 201 3.45 2.54 10.99
C LEU A 201 3.87 2.17 9.55
N GLY A 202 4.86 1.30 9.40
CA GLY A 202 5.34 0.85 8.09
C GLY A 202 4.31 0.01 7.33
N ILE A 203 3.59 -0.88 8.01
CA ILE A 203 2.48 -1.64 7.43
C ILE A 203 1.37 -0.69 6.97
N ALA A 204 0.94 0.23 7.83
CA ALA A 204 -0.08 1.21 7.49
C ALA A 204 0.34 2.12 6.32
N PHE A 205 1.60 2.52 6.27
CA PHE A 205 2.16 3.31 5.18
C PHE A 205 2.14 2.55 3.85
N GLN A 206 2.49 1.25 3.83
CA GLN A 206 2.44 0.45 2.61
C GLN A 206 1.00 0.22 2.14
N LEU A 207 0.08 -0.12 3.05
CA LEU A 207 -1.34 -0.26 2.69
C LEU A 207 -1.92 1.04 2.12
N GLN A 208 -1.48 2.20 2.63
CA GLN A 208 -1.84 3.49 2.06
C GLN A 208 -1.24 3.68 0.65
N ASP A 209 0.01 3.29 0.41
CA ASP A 209 0.63 3.37 -0.93
C ASP A 209 -0.13 2.49 -1.94
N ASP A 210 -0.53 1.28 -1.55
CA ASP A 210 -1.34 0.38 -2.41
C ASP A 210 -2.71 0.98 -2.75
N ILE A 211 -3.36 1.63 -1.78
CA ILE A 211 -4.64 2.34 -2.00
C ILE A 211 -4.44 3.52 -2.95
N LEU A 212 -3.37 4.31 -2.75
CA LEU A 212 -3.07 5.47 -3.59
C LEU A 212 -2.60 5.07 -4.99
N ASP A 213 -2.01 3.89 -5.18
CA ASP A 213 -1.69 3.37 -6.53
C ASP A 213 -2.98 3.26 -7.36
N VAL A 214 -4.06 2.77 -6.76
CA VAL A 214 -5.33 2.54 -7.47
C VAL A 214 -6.22 3.79 -7.52
N TYR A 215 -6.33 4.51 -6.41
CA TYR A 215 -7.32 5.59 -6.24
C TYR A 215 -6.69 6.99 -6.11
N GLY A 216 -5.36 7.11 -6.17
CA GLY A 216 -4.66 8.37 -6.06
C GLY A 216 -4.90 9.30 -7.24
N ASP A 217 -5.00 10.59 -6.96
CA ASP A 217 -5.03 11.65 -7.96
C ASP A 217 -3.69 11.66 -8.73
N PRO A 218 -3.66 11.37 -10.05
CA PRO A 218 -2.42 11.25 -10.81
C PRO A 218 -1.55 12.52 -10.75
N GLU A 219 -2.18 13.70 -10.70
CA GLU A 219 -1.45 14.98 -10.65
C GLU A 219 -0.73 15.20 -9.31
N LYS A 220 -1.26 14.63 -8.22
CA LYS A 220 -0.69 14.76 -6.87
C LYS A 220 0.23 13.60 -6.50
N PHE A 221 -0.07 12.41 -6.97
CA PHE A 221 0.66 11.19 -6.61
C PHE A 221 1.96 11.03 -7.42
N GLY A 222 2.01 11.57 -8.64
CA GLY A 222 3.24 11.63 -9.45
C GLY A 222 3.73 10.27 -9.97
N LYS A 223 2.87 9.25 -9.93
CA LYS A 223 3.05 7.92 -10.52
C LYS A 223 1.90 7.61 -11.47
N GLN A 224 2.08 6.61 -12.32
CA GLN A 224 1.00 6.05 -13.13
C GLN A 224 -0.04 5.39 -12.20
N VAL A 225 -1.32 5.71 -12.39
CA VAL A 225 -2.42 5.10 -11.63
C VAL A 225 -2.60 3.64 -12.05
N GLY A 226 -2.75 2.77 -11.06
CA GLY A 226 -2.96 1.33 -11.20
C GLY A 226 -1.72 0.59 -11.71
N GLY A 227 -0.52 1.07 -11.39
CA GLY A 227 0.73 0.42 -11.78
C GLY A 227 0.80 -1.01 -11.28
N ASP A 228 0.36 -1.25 -10.05
CA ASP A 228 0.35 -2.58 -9.44
C ASP A 228 -0.65 -3.50 -10.14
N ILE A 229 -1.83 -2.99 -10.51
CA ILE A 229 -2.84 -3.74 -11.28
C ILE A 229 -2.31 -4.10 -12.67
N ILE A 230 -1.64 -3.17 -13.34
CA ILE A 230 -1.07 -3.40 -14.67
C ILE A 230 -0.03 -4.53 -14.61
N SER A 231 0.83 -4.50 -13.59
CA SER A 231 1.85 -5.50 -13.32
C SER A 231 1.32 -6.79 -12.68
N ASN A 232 0.00 -6.92 -12.45
CA ASN A 232 -0.62 -8.04 -11.75
C ASN A 232 -0.02 -8.30 -10.36
N LYS A 233 0.50 -7.26 -9.68
CA LYS A 233 0.96 -7.40 -8.31
C LYS A 233 -0.24 -7.72 -7.42
N LYS A 234 -0.08 -8.77 -6.60
CA LYS A 234 -1.12 -9.29 -5.72
C LYS A 234 -1.12 -8.48 -4.43
N THR A 235 -1.39 -7.19 -4.56
CA THR A 235 -1.51 -6.27 -3.43
C THR A 235 -2.78 -6.58 -2.65
N PHE A 236 -2.91 -5.99 -1.47
CA PHE A 236 -4.07 -6.17 -0.60
C PHE A 236 -5.40 -6.04 -1.37
N LEU A 237 -5.52 -5.03 -2.23
CA LEU A 237 -6.73 -4.76 -2.99
C LEU A 237 -7.09 -5.88 -3.96
N LEU A 238 -6.11 -6.41 -4.72
CA LEU A 238 -6.37 -7.50 -5.67
C LEU A 238 -6.68 -8.81 -4.95
N ILE A 239 -5.99 -9.11 -3.85
CA ILE A 239 -6.28 -10.30 -3.04
C ILE A 239 -7.69 -10.21 -2.49
N LYS A 240 -8.08 -9.09 -1.86
CA LYS A 240 -9.45 -8.91 -1.34
C LYS A 240 -10.50 -8.95 -2.45
N ALA A 241 -10.25 -8.33 -3.60
CA ALA A 241 -11.17 -8.41 -4.73
C ALA A 241 -11.38 -9.87 -5.17
N THR A 242 -10.30 -10.65 -5.24
CA THR A 242 -10.37 -12.08 -5.60
C THR A 242 -11.13 -12.91 -4.57
N GLU A 243 -10.92 -12.66 -3.28
CA GLU A 243 -11.64 -13.34 -2.19
C GLU A 243 -13.15 -13.04 -2.19
N LEU A 244 -13.53 -11.82 -2.59
CA LEU A 244 -14.91 -11.35 -2.55
C LEU A 244 -15.68 -11.61 -3.85
N ALA A 245 -14.99 -11.70 -4.99
CA ALA A 245 -15.59 -11.89 -6.30
C ALA A 245 -16.35 -13.21 -6.40
N LYS A 246 -17.56 -13.16 -6.99
CA LYS A 246 -18.41 -14.36 -7.19
C LYS A 246 -18.82 -14.49 -8.65
N GLU A 247 -19.01 -15.74 -9.07
CA GLU A 247 -19.58 -16.08 -10.39
C GLU A 247 -18.87 -15.37 -11.55
N GLN A 248 -19.57 -14.47 -12.25
CA GLN A 248 -19.03 -13.75 -13.40
C GLN A 248 -17.90 -12.80 -13.01
N GLU A 249 -17.95 -12.16 -11.84
CA GLU A 249 -16.90 -11.25 -11.38
C GLU A 249 -15.58 -11.98 -11.20
N SER A 250 -15.63 -13.21 -10.67
CA SER A 250 -14.45 -14.06 -10.50
C SER A 250 -13.86 -14.46 -11.86
N THR A 251 -14.72 -14.78 -12.83
CA THR A 251 -14.32 -15.10 -14.21
C THR A 251 -13.66 -13.89 -14.88
N ASP A 252 -14.26 -12.72 -14.75
CA ASP A 252 -13.78 -11.47 -15.33
C ASP A 252 -12.44 -11.06 -14.72
N LEU A 253 -12.29 -11.17 -13.39
CA LEU A 253 -11.04 -10.86 -12.71
C LEU A 253 -9.91 -11.79 -13.13
N ALA A 254 -10.18 -13.10 -13.19
CA ALA A 254 -9.22 -14.09 -13.66
C ALA A 254 -8.81 -13.81 -15.11
N GLN A 255 -9.74 -13.38 -15.96
CA GLN A 255 -9.44 -12.99 -17.33
C GLN A 255 -8.55 -11.74 -17.40
N TRP A 256 -8.83 -10.71 -16.59
CA TRP A 256 -8.00 -9.50 -16.55
C TRP A 256 -6.58 -9.77 -16.08
N VAL A 257 -6.41 -10.67 -15.11
CA VAL A 257 -5.08 -11.08 -14.63
C VAL A 257 -4.34 -11.91 -15.68
N ALA A 258 -5.03 -12.81 -16.39
CA ALA A 258 -4.42 -13.71 -17.38
C ALA A 258 -4.12 -13.04 -18.73
N THR A 259 -4.83 -11.97 -19.08
CA THR A 259 -4.69 -11.30 -20.38
C THR A 259 -3.34 -10.59 -20.48
N LYS A 260 -2.62 -10.80 -21.59
CA LYS A 260 -1.31 -10.18 -21.86
C LYS A 260 -1.40 -8.90 -22.69
N ASP A 261 -2.37 -8.84 -23.62
CA ASP A 261 -2.66 -7.65 -24.42
C ASP A 261 -3.97 -7.02 -23.94
N PHE A 262 -3.86 -5.87 -23.27
CA PHE A 262 -5.00 -5.17 -22.70
C PHE A 262 -4.84 -3.65 -22.82
N ASN A 263 -5.98 -2.94 -22.81
CA ASN A 263 -5.97 -1.51 -22.58
C ASN A 263 -5.73 -1.26 -21.08
N THR A 264 -4.67 -0.53 -20.75
CA THR A 264 -4.26 -0.26 -19.35
C THR A 264 -5.35 0.44 -18.57
N THR A 265 -6.03 1.42 -19.17
CA THR A 265 -7.10 2.20 -18.52
C THR A 265 -8.32 1.33 -18.25
N GLU A 266 -8.68 0.46 -19.19
CA GLU A 266 -9.81 -0.45 -19.03
C GLU A 266 -9.54 -1.51 -17.96
N LYS A 267 -8.35 -2.11 -17.96
CA LYS A 267 -7.93 -3.09 -16.94
C LYS A 267 -7.96 -2.48 -15.53
N VAL A 268 -7.31 -1.32 -15.36
CA VAL A 268 -7.26 -0.63 -14.05
C VAL A 268 -8.66 -0.31 -13.57
N LYS A 269 -9.52 0.23 -14.44
CA LYS A 269 -10.90 0.55 -14.08
C LYS A 269 -11.70 -0.69 -13.70
N ALA A 270 -11.62 -1.77 -14.48
CA ALA A 270 -12.39 -2.98 -14.23
C ALA A 270 -11.99 -3.67 -12.92
N VAL A 271 -10.68 -3.79 -12.64
CA VAL A 271 -10.18 -4.38 -11.40
C VAL A 271 -10.47 -3.48 -10.20
N ALA A 272 -10.26 -2.16 -10.32
CA ALA A 272 -10.57 -1.22 -9.26
C ALA A 272 -12.05 -1.26 -8.87
N MET A 273 -12.96 -1.35 -9.85
CA MET A 273 -14.41 -1.44 -9.59
C MET A 273 -14.82 -2.63 -8.72
N GLN A 274 -14.11 -3.75 -8.81
CA GLN A 274 -14.38 -4.93 -7.99
C GLN A 274 -13.81 -4.80 -6.56
N ALA A 275 -12.94 -3.82 -6.32
CA ALA A 275 -12.31 -3.56 -5.02
C ALA A 275 -13.01 -2.44 -4.22
N VAL A 276 -14.07 -1.80 -4.74
CA VAL A 276 -14.76 -0.70 -4.06
C VAL A 276 -15.92 -1.21 -3.19
N VAL A 277 -15.85 -0.94 -1.88
CA VAL A 277 -16.87 -1.33 -0.90
C VAL A 277 -18.10 -0.42 -0.92
N VAL A 278 -17.95 0.84 -1.37
CA VAL A 278 -19.05 1.84 -1.52
C VAL A 278 -18.87 2.61 -2.84
N PRO A 279 -19.25 2.03 -3.99
CA PRO A 279 -18.98 2.59 -5.31
C PRO A 279 -19.61 3.96 -5.55
N GLU A 280 -20.70 4.28 -4.84
CA GLU A 280 -21.44 5.55 -4.95
C GLU A 280 -20.60 6.76 -4.56
N ALA A 281 -19.67 6.61 -3.61
CA ALA A 281 -18.77 7.68 -3.20
C ALA A 281 -17.80 8.09 -4.31
N GLU A 282 -17.57 7.18 -5.27
CA GLU A 282 -16.57 7.33 -6.34
C GLU A 282 -17.19 7.58 -7.72
N TYR A 283 -18.53 7.68 -7.83
CA TYR A 283 -19.22 7.83 -9.13
C TYR A 283 -18.70 8.97 -10.00
N ALA A 284 -18.36 10.10 -9.40
CA ALA A 284 -17.76 11.22 -10.13
C ALA A 284 -16.40 10.84 -10.73
N ALA A 285 -15.52 10.21 -9.94
CA ALA A 285 -14.21 9.75 -10.39
C ALA A 285 -14.31 8.62 -11.42
N MET A 286 -15.35 7.79 -11.32
CA MET A 286 -15.62 6.68 -12.25
C MET A 286 -16.20 7.13 -13.60
N GLY A 287 -16.46 8.43 -13.77
CA GLY A 287 -17.09 9.00 -14.96
C GLY A 287 -18.56 8.56 -15.11
N ALA A 288 -19.23 8.28 -13.99
CA ALA A 288 -20.63 7.89 -14.00
C ALA A 288 -21.49 9.05 -14.52
N LYS A 289 -22.40 8.75 -15.45
CA LYS A 289 -23.45 9.67 -15.85
C LYS A 289 -24.71 9.36 -15.06
N LEU A 290 -25.06 10.26 -14.16
CA LEU A 290 -26.28 10.20 -13.37
C LEU A 290 -27.39 10.97 -14.08
N THR A 291 -28.52 10.32 -14.31
CA THR A 291 -29.72 10.93 -14.91
C THR A 291 -30.87 10.80 -13.93
N TYR A 292 -31.34 11.93 -13.40
CA TYR A 292 -32.54 11.92 -12.57
C TYR A 292 -33.78 11.67 -13.44
N VAL A 293 -34.53 10.62 -13.11
CA VAL A 293 -35.69 10.17 -13.89
C VAL A 293 -36.99 10.71 -13.33
N GLY A 294 -37.11 10.81 -12.00
CA GLY A 294 -38.32 11.26 -11.33
C GLY A 294 -38.55 10.59 -9.99
N LYS A 295 -39.80 10.59 -9.53
CA LYS A 295 -40.21 9.86 -8.32
C LYS A 295 -41.04 8.63 -8.67
N GLU A 296 -40.77 7.53 -8.00
CA GLU A 296 -41.50 6.25 -8.12
C GLU A 296 -41.69 5.65 -6.72
N LYS A 297 -42.71 4.80 -6.53
CA LYS A 297 -42.87 4.09 -5.25
C LYS A 297 -42.04 2.82 -5.20
N VAL A 298 -41.18 2.70 -4.20
CA VAL A 298 -40.47 1.46 -3.86
C VAL A 298 -40.92 1.02 -2.47
N ASN A 299 -41.48 -0.19 -2.36
CA ASN A 299 -41.99 -0.73 -1.09
C ASN A 299 -42.95 0.24 -0.36
N ASN A 300 -43.85 0.89 -1.12
CA ASN A 300 -44.80 1.92 -0.68
C ASN A 300 -44.20 3.26 -0.21
N VAL A 301 -42.89 3.46 -0.33
CA VAL A 301 -42.19 4.71 -0.02
C VAL A 301 -41.90 5.48 -1.32
N ASP A 302 -42.08 6.80 -1.30
CA ASP A 302 -41.71 7.66 -2.43
C ASP A 302 -40.18 7.71 -2.55
N ALA A 303 -39.66 7.36 -3.74
CA ALA A 303 -38.24 7.28 -4.00
C ALA A 303 -37.84 8.10 -5.22
N HIS A 304 -36.73 8.82 -5.14
CA HIS A 304 -36.02 9.38 -6.28
C HIS A 304 -35.38 8.27 -7.11
N LYS A 305 -35.76 8.20 -8.37
CA LYS A 305 -35.21 7.28 -9.36
C LYS A 305 -34.08 7.96 -10.12
N ILE A 306 -32.91 7.35 -10.12
CA ILE A 306 -31.71 7.83 -10.78
C ILE A 306 -31.19 6.70 -11.68
N ASP A 307 -31.09 6.95 -12.97
CA ASP A 307 -30.39 6.07 -13.88
C ASP A 307 -28.90 6.40 -13.83
N VAL A 308 -28.08 5.38 -13.63
CA VAL A 308 -26.63 5.47 -13.51
C VAL A 308 -26.02 4.68 -14.66
N ALA A 309 -25.22 5.36 -15.48
CA ALA A 309 -24.47 4.74 -16.56
C ALA A 309 -22.97 4.88 -16.31
N ILE A 310 -22.25 3.75 -16.24
CA ILE A 310 -20.80 3.69 -16.02
C ILE A 310 -20.19 2.77 -17.08
N GLY A 311 -19.57 3.34 -18.11
CA GLY A 311 -19.09 2.56 -19.26
C GLY A 311 -20.24 1.84 -19.97
N THR A 312 -20.18 0.51 -20.05
CA THR A 312 -21.25 -0.35 -20.60
C THR A 312 -22.31 -0.73 -19.57
N VAL A 313 -22.05 -0.54 -18.27
CA VAL A 313 -22.95 -0.90 -17.19
C VAL A 313 -24.05 0.16 -17.06
N LYS A 314 -25.30 -0.31 -17.02
CA LYS A 314 -26.48 0.52 -16.74
C LYS A 314 -27.20 -0.04 -15.53
N MET A 315 -27.51 0.83 -14.61
CA MET A 315 -28.29 0.50 -13.42
C MET A 315 -29.27 1.62 -13.12
N THR A 316 -30.33 1.28 -12.41
CA THR A 316 -31.28 2.24 -11.86
C THR A 316 -31.23 2.14 -10.35
N GLU A 317 -31.11 3.29 -9.70
CA GLU A 317 -31.05 3.39 -8.26
C GLU A 317 -32.25 4.17 -7.74
N PHE A 318 -32.75 3.74 -6.59
CA PHE A 318 -33.90 4.33 -5.94
C PHE A 318 -33.49 4.78 -4.54
N TYR A 319 -33.65 6.07 -4.27
CA TYR A 319 -33.32 6.68 -2.99
C TYR A 319 -34.58 7.23 -2.34
N ASP A 320 -34.81 6.92 -1.07
CA ASP A 320 -35.93 7.44 -0.29
C ASP A 320 -35.99 8.97 -0.40
N ALA A 321 -37.14 9.51 -0.80
CA ALA A 321 -37.29 10.94 -1.05
C ALA A 321 -37.27 11.81 0.22
N ALA A 322 -37.46 11.22 1.39
CA ALA A 322 -37.39 11.90 2.67
C ALA A 322 -36.02 11.73 3.34
N THR A 323 -35.44 10.53 3.30
CA THR A 323 -34.22 10.21 4.06
C THR A 323 -32.94 10.21 3.22
N GLY A 324 -33.06 10.12 1.89
CA GLY A 324 -31.93 9.99 0.98
C GLY A 324 -31.24 8.63 1.03
N LEU A 325 -31.74 7.68 1.82
CA LEU A 325 -31.18 6.32 1.91
C LEU A 325 -31.52 5.52 0.65
N LYS A 326 -30.57 4.71 0.17
CA LYS A 326 -30.83 3.80 -0.93
C LYS A 326 -31.91 2.80 -0.51
N LEU A 327 -32.92 2.61 -1.35
CA LEU A 327 -34.03 1.67 -1.14
C LEU A 327 -33.89 0.46 -2.04
N ARG A 328 -33.49 0.69 -3.30
CA ARG A 328 -33.33 -0.35 -4.31
C ARG A 328 -32.24 0.00 -5.29
N GLN A 329 -31.55 -1.00 -5.79
CA GLN A 329 -30.73 -0.93 -6.99
C GLN A 329 -31.20 -2.00 -7.96
N ALA A 330 -31.30 -1.67 -9.23
CA ALA A 330 -31.62 -2.59 -10.32
C ALA A 330 -30.51 -2.54 -11.35
N ILE A 331 -29.84 -3.65 -11.60
CA ILE A 331 -28.79 -3.77 -12.61
C ILE A 331 -29.31 -4.64 -13.73
N THR A 332 -29.29 -4.12 -14.95
CA THR A 332 -29.67 -4.89 -16.14
C THR A 332 -28.40 -5.33 -16.87
N ALA A 333 -28.19 -6.64 -16.94
CA ALA A 333 -27.08 -7.25 -17.66
C ALA A 333 -27.61 -8.06 -18.85
N GLU A 334 -26.91 -7.96 -19.99
CA GLU A 334 -27.17 -8.84 -21.13
C GLU A 334 -26.51 -10.19 -20.87
N THR A 335 -27.31 -11.25 -20.80
CA THR A 335 -26.83 -12.63 -20.67
C THR A 335 -27.07 -13.38 -21.97
N PRO A 336 -26.40 -14.53 -22.22
CA PRO A 336 -26.70 -15.41 -23.35
C PRO A 336 -28.17 -15.89 -23.39
N MET A 337 -28.91 -15.78 -22.29
CA MET A 337 -30.33 -16.14 -22.17
C MET A 337 -31.27 -14.93 -22.30
N GLY A 338 -30.74 -13.74 -22.64
CA GLY A 338 -31.46 -12.47 -22.73
C GLY A 338 -31.09 -11.48 -21.63
N ALA A 339 -31.64 -10.27 -21.69
CA ALA A 339 -31.44 -9.26 -20.67
C ALA A 339 -32.08 -9.71 -19.35
N GLN A 340 -31.29 -9.85 -18.29
CA GLN A 340 -31.76 -10.10 -16.94
C GLN A 340 -31.57 -8.86 -16.09
N THR A 341 -32.57 -8.56 -15.25
CA THR A 341 -32.48 -7.48 -14.28
C THR A 341 -32.40 -8.09 -12.89
N ILE A 342 -31.30 -7.82 -12.21
CA ILE A 342 -31.08 -8.18 -10.81
C ILE A 342 -31.50 -6.98 -9.98
N THR A 343 -32.32 -7.19 -8.95
CA THR A 343 -32.69 -6.12 -8.01
C THR A 343 -32.17 -6.42 -6.62
N THR A 344 -31.64 -5.41 -5.94
CA THR A 344 -31.23 -5.45 -4.54
C THR A 344 -32.03 -4.44 -3.76
N ASP A 345 -32.82 -4.90 -2.79
CA ASP A 345 -33.55 -4.06 -1.83
C ASP A 345 -32.74 -3.87 -0.54
N TYR A 346 -32.70 -2.63 -0.07
CA TYR A 346 -31.97 -2.22 1.12
C TYR A 346 -32.96 -1.83 2.21
N ALA A 347 -32.83 -2.43 3.39
CA ALA A 347 -33.73 -2.22 4.51
C ALA A 347 -33.00 -2.32 5.86
N ASP A 348 -33.74 -2.01 6.93
CA ASP A 348 -33.23 -2.03 8.31
C ASP A 348 -31.97 -1.17 8.48
N TYR A 349 -32.02 0.09 8.04
CA TYR A 349 -30.88 0.99 8.18
C TYR A 349 -30.62 1.31 9.65
N LYS A 350 -29.39 1.08 10.11
CA LYS A 350 -28.95 1.42 11.48
C LYS A 350 -27.81 2.42 11.45
N ASP A 351 -27.86 3.37 12.38
CA ASP A 351 -26.81 4.35 12.59
C ASP A 351 -25.66 3.72 13.37
N ILE A 352 -24.45 3.86 12.84
CA ILE A 352 -23.23 3.35 13.43
C ILE A 352 -22.19 4.43 13.28
N ASN A 353 -21.87 5.08 14.41
CA ASN A 353 -20.93 6.18 14.49
C ASN A 353 -21.24 7.32 13.49
N GLY A 354 -22.53 7.63 13.29
CA GLY A 354 -22.98 8.73 12.43
C GLY A 354 -23.10 8.37 10.95
N VAL A 355 -22.92 7.09 10.59
CA VAL A 355 -23.15 6.57 9.23
C VAL A 355 -24.26 5.53 9.27
N LYS A 356 -25.23 5.62 8.36
CA LYS A 356 -26.35 4.67 8.28
C LYS A 356 -26.03 3.53 7.32
N PHE A 357 -26.07 2.30 7.82
CA PHE A 357 -25.84 1.08 7.03
C PHE A 357 -27.11 0.25 6.93
N ALA A 358 -27.40 -0.31 5.75
CA ALA A 358 -28.48 -1.28 5.58
C ALA A 358 -28.10 -2.59 6.29
N HIS A 359 -28.86 -2.99 7.31
CA HIS A 359 -28.66 -4.29 7.95
C HIS A 359 -29.38 -5.42 7.22
N LYS A 360 -30.27 -5.14 6.27
CA LYS A 360 -30.94 -6.16 5.48
C LYS A 360 -30.83 -5.84 4.00
N LEU A 361 -30.32 -6.81 3.25
CA LEU A 361 -30.28 -6.77 1.79
C LEU A 361 -31.12 -7.93 1.27
N THR A 362 -32.02 -7.66 0.32
CA THR A 362 -32.79 -8.70 -0.35
C THR A 362 -32.53 -8.63 -1.84
N GLN A 363 -31.84 -9.62 -2.39
CA GLN A 363 -31.53 -9.72 -3.81
C GLN A 363 -32.52 -10.63 -4.52
N ASP A 364 -33.13 -10.13 -5.58
CA ASP A 364 -33.95 -10.90 -6.51
C ASP A 364 -33.15 -11.10 -7.80
N LEU A 365 -32.84 -12.36 -8.07
CA LEU A 365 -32.09 -12.84 -9.24
C LEU A 365 -33.03 -13.48 -10.29
N GLY A 366 -34.35 -13.24 -10.19
CA GLY A 366 -35.37 -13.77 -11.08
C GLY A 366 -35.87 -15.16 -10.69
N MET A 367 -35.02 -16.19 -10.71
CA MET A 367 -35.40 -17.56 -10.29
C MET A 367 -35.15 -17.83 -8.80
N MET A 368 -34.44 -16.95 -8.12
CA MET A 368 -34.03 -17.11 -6.73
C MET A 368 -34.01 -15.77 -6.01
N GLN A 369 -34.38 -15.78 -4.73
CA GLN A 369 -34.27 -14.63 -3.85
C GLN A 369 -33.31 -14.94 -2.70
N LEU A 370 -32.34 -14.05 -2.47
CA LEU A 370 -31.38 -14.11 -1.38
C LEU A 370 -31.67 -13.01 -0.37
N ALA A 371 -31.71 -13.33 0.91
CA ALA A 371 -31.82 -12.34 1.99
C ALA A 371 -30.57 -12.39 2.87
N LEU A 372 -29.80 -11.31 2.88
CA LEU A 372 -28.66 -11.12 3.78
C LEU A 372 -29.08 -10.23 4.95
N THR A 373 -28.74 -10.62 6.17
CA THR A 373 -28.98 -9.81 7.37
C THR A 373 -27.70 -9.66 8.17
N SER A 374 -27.22 -8.43 8.30
CA SER A 374 -26.07 -8.07 9.11
C SER A 374 -26.46 -8.13 10.59
N THR A 375 -25.83 -9.02 11.35
CA THR A 375 -26.13 -9.22 12.78
C THR A 375 -25.36 -8.26 13.68
N LYS A 376 -24.20 -7.77 13.22
CA LYS A 376 -23.35 -6.82 13.93
C LYS A 376 -22.54 -6.01 12.91
N ILE A 377 -22.42 -4.71 13.13
CA ILE A 377 -21.52 -3.85 12.38
C ILE A 377 -20.82 -2.97 13.42
N GLU A 378 -19.49 -2.97 13.38
CA GLU A 378 -18.64 -2.22 14.31
C GLU A 378 -17.63 -1.42 13.51
N ALA A 379 -17.46 -0.15 13.86
CA ALA A 379 -16.53 0.75 13.20
C ALA A 379 -15.36 1.06 14.14
N ASN A 380 -14.13 1.01 13.61
CA ASN A 380 -12.88 1.23 14.35
C ASN A 380 -12.67 0.29 15.55
N THR A 381 -13.19 -0.93 15.49
CA THR A 381 -12.96 -1.95 16.52
C THR A 381 -11.83 -2.89 16.13
N ASN A 382 -10.99 -3.25 17.10
CA ASN A 382 -10.06 -4.36 16.94
C ASN A 382 -10.86 -5.64 16.65
N LEU A 383 -10.59 -6.26 15.50
CA LEU A 383 -11.14 -7.57 15.19
C LEU A 383 -10.35 -8.60 16.01
N SER A 384 -11.08 -9.45 16.72
CA SER A 384 -10.48 -10.54 17.48
C SER A 384 -9.90 -11.59 16.52
N ASP A 385 -8.66 -12.05 16.76
CA ASP A 385 -8.03 -13.14 16.00
C ASP A 385 -8.91 -14.39 15.94
N ALA A 386 -9.68 -14.67 17.00
CA ALA A 386 -10.64 -15.78 17.04
C ALA A 386 -11.78 -15.73 16.00
N LEU A 387 -12.06 -14.57 15.37
CA LEU A 387 -13.03 -14.48 14.27
C LEU A 387 -12.47 -15.03 12.95
N PHE A 388 -11.16 -15.29 12.90
CA PHE A 388 -10.42 -15.82 11.75
C PHE A 388 -10.01 -17.29 11.96
N GLU A 389 -10.31 -17.87 13.12
CA GLU A 389 -10.14 -19.31 13.35
C GLU A 389 -11.28 -20.10 12.69
N ILE A 390 -10.94 -20.99 11.76
CA ILE A 390 -11.89 -21.89 11.10
C ILE A 390 -12.34 -22.95 12.12
N LYS A 391 -13.64 -23.04 12.40
CA LYS A 391 -14.23 -24.12 13.20
C LYS A 391 -14.52 -25.36 12.37
#